data_AF-A0A1Y1Z867-F1
#
_entry.id   AF-A0A1Y1Z867-F1
#
_cell.length_a   1.000
_cell.length_b   1.000
_cell.length_c   1.000
_cell.angle_alpha   90.00
_cell.angle_beta   90.00
_cell.angle_gamma   90.00
#
_symmetry.space_group_name_H-M   'P 1'
#
loop_
_entity.id
_entity.type
_entity.pdbx_description
1 polymer ?
#
loop_
_entity_poly.entity_id
_entity_poly.type
_entity_poly.pdbx_seq_one_letter_code
_entity_poly.pdbx_strand_id
1 'polypeptide(L)' 'MSDSSLEAPPSVIPQKKYCDITGLEGKYTDPKTSLRYHSAEIYGVIKNMTTGAVQDYLGARNAAVVLK' A
#
# COMPACT_ATOMS: atom_id res chain seq x y z
N MET A 1 3.98 -39.14 8.51
CA MET A 1 3.46 -38.77 7.19
C MET A 1 3.58 -37.26 7.11
N SER A 2 4.39 -36.80 6.15
CA SER A 2 4.83 -35.43 5.96
C SER A 2 3.67 -34.46 5.77
N ASP A 3 3.66 -33.37 6.55
CA ASP A 3 2.78 -32.22 6.38
C ASP A 3 2.96 -31.62 4.98
N SER A 4 2.11 -32.04 4.06
CA SER A 4 1.94 -31.37 2.77
C SER A 4 1.12 -30.11 3.02
N SER A 5 1.78 -29.01 3.37
CA SER A 5 1.16 -27.69 3.38
C SER A 5 0.54 -27.43 2.01
N LEU A 6 -0.79 -27.49 1.92
CA LEU A 6 -1.57 -27.17 0.72
C LEU A 6 -1.64 -25.64 0.56
N GLU A 7 -0.50 -24.97 0.55
CA GLU A 7 -0.45 -23.54 0.33
C GLU A 7 -0.78 -23.21 -1.12
N ALA A 8 -1.68 -22.24 -1.29
CA ALA A 8 -2.06 -21.75 -2.61
C ALA A 8 -0.81 -21.18 -3.31
N PRO A 9 -0.64 -21.45 -4.62
CA PRO A 9 0.49 -20.90 -5.36
C PRO A 9 0.39 -19.37 -5.40
N PRO A 10 1.53 -18.66 -5.43
CA PRO A 10 1.53 -17.19 -5.50
C PRO A 10 0.89 -16.70 -6.80
N SER A 11 0.26 -15.54 -6.75
CA SER A 11 -0.34 -14.92 -7.95
C SER A 11 0.75 -14.55 -8.97
N VAL A 12 0.57 -15.02 -10.21
CA VAL A 12 1.42 -14.64 -11.36
C VAL A 12 0.92 -13.37 -12.05
N ILE A 13 -0.35 -13.00 -11.82
CA ILE A 13 -0.97 -11.83 -12.45
C ILE A 13 -0.56 -10.56 -11.68
N PRO A 14 -0.07 -9.51 -12.38
CA PRO A 14 0.24 -8.24 -11.76
C PRO A 14 -0.99 -7.64 -11.07
N GLN A 15 -0.85 -7.31 -9.79
CA GLN A 15 -1.93 -6.68 -9.04
C GLN A 15 -2.12 -5.24 -9.49
N LYS A 16 -3.39 -4.82 -9.63
CA LYS A 16 -3.74 -3.42 -9.86
C LYS A 16 -3.38 -2.59 -8.63
N LYS A 17 -2.84 -1.40 -8.88
CA LYS A 17 -2.47 -0.45 -7.82
C LYS A 17 -3.60 0.55 -7.65
N TYR A 18 -4.12 0.63 -6.43
CA TYR A 18 -5.15 1.60 -6.06
C TYR A 18 -4.55 2.66 -5.13
N CYS A 19 -5.18 3.83 -5.14
CA CYS A 19 -4.87 4.91 -4.22
C CYS A 19 -5.30 4.50 -2.82
N ASP A 20 -4.39 4.67 -1.85
CA ASP A 20 -4.61 4.22 -0.48
C ASP A 20 -5.68 5.07 0.24
N ILE A 21 -6.01 6.26 -0.29
CA ILE A 21 -6.98 7.20 0.29
C ILE A 21 -8.35 7.09 -0.39
N THR A 22 -8.41 7.11 -1.72
CA THR A 22 -9.68 7.20 -2.47
C THR A 22 -10.16 5.88 -3.07
N GLY A 23 -9.29 4.86 -3.15
CA GLY A 23 -9.60 3.60 -3.83
C GLY A 23 -9.64 3.66 -5.36
N LEU A 24 -9.40 4.84 -5.96
CA LEU A 24 -9.26 4.99 -7.41
C LEU A 24 -7.92 4.41 -7.91
N GLU A 25 -7.71 4.33 -9.22
CA GLU A 25 -6.45 3.82 -9.79
C GLU A 25 -5.24 4.66 -9.34
N GLY A 26 -4.31 4.06 -8.60
CA GLY A 26 -3.12 4.71 -8.05
C GLY A 26 -1.96 4.62 -9.03
N LYS A 27 -1.92 5.54 -10.00
CA LYS A 27 -0.87 5.57 -11.05
C LYS A 27 0.51 5.96 -10.50
N TYR A 28 0.54 6.70 -9.39
CA TYR A 28 1.78 7.24 -8.83
C TYR A 28 1.99 6.79 -7.39
N THR A 29 3.24 6.83 -6.94
CA THR A 29 3.65 6.49 -5.58
C THR A 29 4.60 7.56 -5.07
N ASP A 30 4.34 8.08 -3.88
CA ASP A 30 5.20 9.09 -3.26
C ASP A 30 6.49 8.43 -2.72
N PRO A 31 7.69 8.87 -3.13
CA PRO A 31 8.94 8.26 -2.66
C PRO A 31 9.20 8.48 -1.16
N LYS A 32 8.60 9.50 -0.53
CA LYS A 32 8.80 9.79 0.90
C LYS A 32 7.95 8.91 1.80
N THR A 33 6.67 8.75 1.46
CA THR A 33 5.69 8.01 2.28
C THR A 33 5.36 6.62 1.76
N SER A 34 5.74 6.28 0.51
CA SER A 34 5.33 5.04 -0.16
C SER A 34 3.81 4.86 -0.33
N LEU A 35 3.03 5.93 -0.15
CA LEU A 35 1.60 5.97 -0.43
C LEU A 35 1.33 6.10 -1.93
N ARG A 36 0.29 5.41 -2.39
CA ARG A 36 -0.19 5.45 -3.77
C ARG A 36 -1.27 6.51 -3.91
N TYR A 37 -1.17 7.32 -4.96
CA TYR A 37 -2.11 8.41 -5.23
C TYR A 37 -2.54 8.48 -6.68
N HIS A 38 -3.71 9.09 -6.89
CA HIS A 38 -4.33 9.24 -8.21
C HIS A 38 -4.04 10.60 -8.85
N SER A 39 -4.17 11.70 -8.08
CA SER A 39 -4.09 13.08 -8.58
C SER A 39 -3.20 13.97 -7.71
N ALA A 40 -2.88 15.16 -8.24
CA ALA A 40 -2.07 16.17 -7.52
C ALA A 40 -2.75 16.68 -6.23
N GLU A 41 -4.08 16.70 -6.19
CA GLU A 41 -4.85 17.09 -4.99
C GLU A 41 -4.59 16.13 -3.84
N ILE A 42 -4.65 14.82 -4.11
CA ILE A 42 -4.36 13.78 -3.12
C ILE A 42 -2.89 13.84 -2.68
N TYR A 43 -1.99 14.15 -3.61
CA TYR A 43 -0.58 14.38 -3.25
C TYR A 43 -0.40 15.55 -2.29
N GLY A 44 -1.17 16.63 -2.46
CA GLY A 44 -1.22 17.76 -1.51
C GLY A 44 -1.69 17.34 -0.12
N VAL A 45 -2.69 16.46 -0.05
CA VAL A 45 -3.17 15.87 1.22
C VAL A 45 -2.07 15.03 1.87
N ILE A 46 -1.44 14.12 1.11
CA ILE A 46 -0.37 13.23 1.61
C ILE A 46 0.79 14.04 2.19
N LYS A 47 1.17 15.17 1.57
CA LYS A 47 2.23 16.04 2.08
C LYS A 47 1.96 16.63 3.46
N ASN A 48 0.69 16.85 3.78
CA ASN A 48 0.27 17.46 5.05
C ASN A 48 -0.11 16.41 6.11
N MET A 49 -0.05 15.12 5.78
CA MET A 49 -0.37 14.05 6.72
C MET A 49 0.74 13.82 7.75
N THR A 50 0.32 13.40 8.94
CA THR A 50 1.25 12.98 10.00
C THR A 50 1.83 11.60 9.68
N THR A 51 3.03 11.32 10.19
CA THR A 51 3.67 10.01 10.02
C THR A 51 2.83 8.86 10.58
N GLY A 52 2.07 9.09 11.65
CA GLY A 52 1.15 8.10 12.22
C GLY A 52 0.07 7.69 11.22
N ALA A 53 -0.63 8.67 10.63
CA ALA A 53 -1.65 8.39 9.63
C ALA A 53 -1.07 7.66 8.41
N VAL A 54 0.12 8.04 7.94
CA VAL A 54 0.81 7.34 6.85
C VAL A 54 1.05 5.87 7.19
N GLN A 55 1.52 5.56 8.40
CA GLN A 55 1.72 4.18 8.83
C GLN A 55 0.40 3.41 8.96
N ASP A 56 -0.68 4.05 9.39
CA ASP A 56 -2.01 3.43 9.45
C ASP A 56 -2.49 3.01 8.04
N TYR A 57 -2.36 3.89 7.04
CA TYR A 57 -2.70 3.57 5.65
C TYR A 57 -1.78 2.52 5.04
N LEU A 58 -0.49 2.56 5.32
CA LEU A 58 0.44 1.52 4.89
C LEU A 58 0.13 0.18 5.58
N GLY A 59 -0.27 0.20 6.84
CA GLY A 59 -0.66 -0.97 7.63
C GLY A 59 -1.89 -1.64 7.06
N ALA A 60 -2.91 -0.86 6.68
CA ALA A 60 -4.10 -1.35 6.01
C ALA A 60 -3.79 -2.05 4.67
N ARG A 61 -2.73 -1.64 3.96
CA ARG A 61 -2.23 -2.30 2.73
C ARG A 61 -1.26 -3.45 3.00
N ASN A 62 -0.92 -3.74 4.25
CA ASN A 62 0.16 -4.66 4.62
C ASN A 62 1.53 -4.24 4.04
N ALA A 63 1.79 -2.93 3.95
CA ALA A 63 3.03 -2.33 3.48
C ALA A 63 3.76 -1.51 4.58
N ALA A 64 3.24 -1.48 5.81
CA ALA A 64 3.91 -0.83 6.94
C ALA A 64 5.15 -1.61 7.35
N VAL A 65 6.26 -0.91 7.52
CA VAL A 65 7.52 -1.49 7.99
C VAL A 65 7.58 -1.29 9.51
N VAL A 66 7.27 -2.34 10.26
CA VAL A 66 7.47 -2.35 11.72
C VAL A 66 8.91 -2.73 12.00
N LEU A 67 9.71 -1.76 12.45
CA LEU A 67 11.06 -2.03 12.95
C LEU A 67 10.93 -2.73 14.31
N LYS A 68 11.52 -3.92 14.43
CA LYS A 68 11.62 -4.70 15.68
C LYS A 68 13.02 -4.59 16.25
#